data_AF-Q8GM61-F1
#
_entry.id   AF-Q8GM61-F1
#
_cell.length_a   1.000
_cell.length_b   1.000
_cell.length_c   1.000
_cell.angle_alpha   90.00
_cell.angle_beta   90.00
_cell.angle_gamma   90.00
#
_symmetry.space_group_name_H-M   'P 1'
#
loop_
_entity.id
_entity.type
_entity.pdbx_description
1 polymer ?
#
loop_
_entity_poly.entity_id
_entity_poly.type
_entity_poly.pdbx_seq_one_letter_code
_entity_poly.pdbx_strand_id
1 'polypeptide(L)' 'MNPALWVSKTGLDAQQTNIATISNNLANASTVGFKKSRAVFED' A
#
# COMPACT_ATOMS: atom_id res chain seq x y z
N MET A 1 -12.58 -5.97 24.95
CA MET A 1 -11.54 -6.07 23.90
C MET A 1 -12.14 -5.42 22.66
N ASN A 2 -11.63 -4.26 22.22
CA ASN A 2 -12.30 -3.39 21.24
C ASN A 2 -11.98 -3.83 19.79
N PRO A 3 -12.87 -4.54 19.08
CA PRO A 3 -12.63 -4.96 17.68
C PRO A 3 -12.41 -3.77 16.75
N ALA A 4 -12.93 -2.59 17.09
CA ALA A 4 -12.72 -1.34 16.37
C ALA A 4 -11.24 -0.92 16.28
N LEU A 5 -10.40 -1.26 17.27
CA LEU A 5 -8.97 -0.94 17.23
C LEU A 5 -8.21 -1.83 16.24
N TRP A 6 -8.62 -3.10 16.12
CA TRP A 6 -8.02 -4.04 15.19
C TRP A 6 -8.36 -3.69 13.73
N VAL A 7 -9.62 -3.34 13.45
CA VAL A 7 -10.05 -2.87 12.12
C VAL A 7 -9.39 -1.54 11.76
N SER A 8 -9.25 -0.62 12.72
CA SER A 8 -8.53 0.62 12.51
C SER A 8 -7.06 0.37 12.18
N LYS A 9 -6.42 -0.58 12.88
CA LYS A 9 -5.01 -0.93 12.63
C LYS A 9 -4.81 -1.56 11.26
N THR A 10 -5.61 -2.55 10.87
CA THR A 10 -5.48 -3.20 9.55
C THR A 10 -5.78 -2.24 8.41
N GLY A 11 -6.76 -1.35 8.55
CA GLY A 11 -7.05 -0.30 7.57
C GLY A 11 -5.92 0.73 7.43
N LEU A 12 -5.23 1.06 8.53
CA LEU A 12 -4.09 1.98 8.52
C LEU A 12 -2.85 1.32 7.91
N ASP A 13 -2.59 0.05 8.25
CA ASP A 13 -1.49 -0.76 7.67
C ASP A 13 -1.70 -0.97 6.16
N ALA A 14 -2.94 -1.18 5.71
CA ALA A 14 -3.30 -1.26 4.30
C ALA A 14 -3.02 0.06 3.56
N GLN A 15 -3.42 1.19 4.16
CA GLN A 15 -3.13 2.52 3.62
C GLN A 15 -1.63 2.81 3.57
N GLN A 16 -0.87 2.43 4.61
CA GLN A 16 0.58 2.59 4.64
C GLN A 16 1.26 1.80 3.51
N THR A 17 0.81 0.56 3.27
CA THR A 17 1.32 -0.31 2.21
C THR A 17 1.00 0.25 0.82
N ASN A 18 -0.18 0.83 0.64
CA ASN A 18 -0.56 1.54 -0.57
C ASN A 18 0.35 2.72 -0.88
N ILE A 19 0.56 3.58 0.11
CA ILE A 19 1.40 4.77 -0.04
C ILE A 19 2.85 4.36 -0.36
N ALA A 20 3.38 3.32 0.28
CA ALA A 20 4.71 2.79 -0.02
C ALA A 20 4.82 2.28 -1.46
N THR A 21 3.80 1.57 -1.95
CA THR A 21 3.78 1.04 -3.33
C THR A 21 3.68 2.16 -4.36
N ILE A 22 2.83 3.16 -4.13
CA ILE A 22 2.70 4.33 -4.99
C ILE A 22 4.00 5.13 -5.02
N SER A 23 4.63 5.35 -3.87
CA SER A 23 5.90 6.08 -3.76
C SER A 23 7.01 5.37 -4.52
N ASN A 24 7.09 4.04 -4.42
CA ASN A 24 8.06 3.24 -5.17
C ASN A 24 7.82 3.33 -6.69
N ASN A 25 6.55 3.25 -7.12
CA ASN A 25 6.22 3.37 -8.53
C ASN A 25 6.52 4.77 -9.09
N LEU A 26 6.25 5.82 -8.31
CA LEU A 26 6.52 7.20 -8.71
C LEU A 26 8.02 7.48 -8.79
N ALA A 27 8.78 7.03 -7.80
CA ALA A 27 10.24 7.16 -7.79
C ALA A 27 10.90 6.45 -8.99
N ASN A 28 10.35 5.32 -9.40
CA ASN A 28 10.86 4.53 -10.53
C ASN A 28 10.14 4.83 -11.87
N ALA A 29 9.31 5.87 -11.94
CA ALA A 29 8.55 6.19 -13.17
C ALA A 29 9.47 6.59 -14.34
N SER A 30 10.65 7.13 -14.05
CA SER A 30 11.65 7.52 -15.06
C SER A 30 12.63 6.40 -15.42
N THR A 31 12.52 5.23 -14.79
CA THR A 31 13.44 4.11 -15.00
C THR A 31 12.98 3.28 -16.21
N VAL A 32 13.77 3.27 -17.28
CA VAL A 32 13.45 2.50 -18.50
C VAL A 32 13.39 1.01 -18.18
N GLY A 33 12.24 0.38 -18.42
CA GLY A 33 11.99 -1.05 -18.16
C GLY A 33 11.39 -1.38 -16.79
N PHE A 34 11.01 -0.38 -15.97
CA PHE A 34 10.39 -0.62 -14.67
C PHE A 34 8.96 -1.18 -14.80
N LYS A 35 8.69 -2.29 -14.11
CA LYS A 35 7.35 -2.89 -14.01
C LYS A 35 6.66 -2.36 -12.76
N LYS A 36 5.60 -1.57 -12.96
CA LYS A 36 4.77 -1.06 -11.86
C LYS A 36 4.12 -2.20 -11.09
N SER A 37 4.16 -2.13 -9.77
CA SER A 37 3.46 -3.06 -8.86
C SER A 37 2.21 -2.39 -8.28
N ARG A 38 1.13 -3.13 -8.05
CA ARG A 38 -0.09 -2.62 -7.42
C ARG A 38 -0.41 -3.47 -6.20
N ALA A 39 -0.62 -2.83 -5.05
CA ALA A 39 -1.18 -3.50 -3.89
C ALA A 39 -2.67 -3.77 -4.16
N VAL A 40 -3.09 -5.02 -3.99
CA VAL A 40 -4.49 -5.47 -4.04
C VAL A 40 -4.82 -5.95 -2.64
N PHE A 41 -5.87 -5.39 -2.03
CA PHE A 41 -6.37 -5.86 -0.74
C PHE A 41 -7.62 -6.69 -1.03
N GLU A 42 -7.63 -7.91 -0.49
CA GLU A 42 -8.79 -8.78 -0.43
C GLU A 42 -9.41 -8.68 0.97
N ASP A 43 -10.72 -8.87 1.07
CA ASP A 43 -11.50 -8.84 2.33
C ASP A 43 -11.21 -10.07 3.20
#